data_AF-A0A4J2G768-F1
#
_entry.id   AF-A0A4J2G768-F1
#
_cell.length_a   1.000
_cell.length_b   1.000
_cell.length_c   1.000
_cell.angle_alpha   90.00
_cell.angle_beta   90.00
_cell.angle_gamma   90.00
#
_symmetry.space_group_name_H-M   'P 1'
#
loop_
_entity.id
_entity.type
_entity.pdbx_description
1 polymer ?
#
loop_
_entity_poly.entity_id
_entity_poly.type
_entity_poly.pdbx_seq_one_letter_code
_entity_poly.pdbx_strand_id
1 'polypeptide(L)'
;MTDIAHQLSISTSTVIRKLNDFHFKHDFSCLPEIMSWDEYAFTKGKMSFIAQDFNNLNIITVLKGRTQAVIRNHFLKYDRAVRCRVKIITMDMFSPYYDLAKQLRFQISRLRLKQSPRLFHSRMLKSF
;
A
#
# COMPACT_ATOMS: atom_id res chain seq x y z
N MET A 1 15.16 4.12 13.88
CA MET A 1 16.30 3.17 14.02
C MET A 1 16.83 3.20 15.44
N THR A 2 17.16 4.37 15.98
CA THR A 2 17.65 4.56 17.35
C THR A 2 16.67 4.05 18.41
N ASP A 3 15.37 4.31 18.26
CA ASP A 3 14.37 3.86 19.25
C ASP A 3 14.29 2.33 19.34
N ILE A 4 14.27 1.65 18.18
CA ILE A 4 14.27 0.18 18.10
C ILE A 4 15.59 -0.36 18.69
N ALA A 5 16.71 0.26 18.36
CA ALA A 5 18.03 -0.12 18.87
C ALA A 5 18.09 -0.01 20.40
N HIS A 6 17.56 1.09 20.95
CA HIS A 6 17.47 1.31 22.39
C HIS A 6 16.52 0.32 23.08
N GLN A 7 15.32 0.10 22.52
CA GLN A 7 14.34 -0.86 23.06
C GLN A 7 14.88 -2.30 23.10
N LEU A 8 15.65 -2.69 22.07
CA LEU A 8 16.19 -4.04 21.96
C LEU A 8 17.62 -4.17 22.52
N SER A 9 18.20 -3.10 23.07
CA SER A 9 19.59 -3.07 23.57
C SER A 9 20.63 -3.58 22.55
N ILE A 10 20.48 -3.20 21.29
CA ILE A 10 21.39 -3.55 20.18
C ILE A 10 21.88 -2.30 19.46
N SER A 11 22.93 -2.43 18.64
CA SER A 11 23.40 -1.31 17.82
C SER A 11 22.42 -0.98 16.68
N THR A 12 22.37 0.30 16.29
CA THR A 12 21.59 0.76 15.13
C THR A 12 22.00 0.05 13.84
N SER A 13 23.29 -0.26 13.68
CA SER A 13 23.82 -1.06 12.57
C SER A 13 23.22 -2.47 12.52
N THR A 14 22.97 -3.09 13.68
CA THR A 14 22.33 -4.41 13.76
C THR A 14 20.86 -4.33 13.32
N VAL A 15 20.14 -3.29 13.76
CA VAL A 15 18.75 -3.04 13.31
C VAL A 15 18.70 -2.87 11.78
N ILE A 16 19.59 -2.07 11.21
CA ILE A 16 19.65 -1.83 9.77
C ILE A 16 19.93 -3.13 9.00
N ARG A 17 20.90 -3.94 9.45
CA ARG A 17 21.19 -5.24 8.82
C ARG A 17 19.96 -6.15 8.84
N LYS A 18 19.29 -6.28 9.99
CA LYS A 18 18.08 -7.10 10.10
C LYS A 18 16.93 -6.60 9.23
N LEU A 19 16.76 -5.28 9.09
CA LEU A 19 15.77 -4.71 8.19
C LEU A 19 16.15 -4.88 6.71
N ASN A 20 17.44 -4.89 6.37
CA ASN A 20 17.90 -5.18 5.02
C ASN A 20 17.71 -6.67 4.65
N ASP A 21 17.84 -7.57 5.63
CA ASP A 21 17.55 -9.01 5.46
C ASP A 21 16.04 -9.28 5.33
N PHE A 22 15.20 -8.32 5.72
CA PHE A 22 13.76 -8.45 5.63
C PHE A 22 13.30 -8.29 4.18
N HIS A 23 12.71 -9.36 3.65
CA HIS A 23 11.99 -9.33 2.39
C HIS A 23 10.49 -9.40 2.65
N PHE A 24 9.77 -8.41 2.15
CA PHE A 24 8.32 -8.42 2.19
C PHE A 24 7.80 -9.61 1.36
N LYS A 25 7.23 -10.61 2.03
CA LYS A 25 6.60 -11.74 1.36
C LYS A 25 5.20 -11.32 0.94
N HIS A 26 4.93 -11.37 -0.37
CA HIS A 26 3.59 -11.17 -0.89
C HIS A 26 2.86 -12.50 -0.95
N ASP A 27 1.73 -12.59 -0.25
CA ASP A 27 0.81 -13.71 -0.41
C ASP A 27 -0.12 -13.45 -1.60
N PHE A 28 0.19 -14.09 -2.74
CA PHE A 28 -0.62 -13.98 -3.95
C PHE A 28 -1.85 -14.90 -3.97
N SER A 29 -2.10 -15.66 -2.90
CA SER A 29 -3.23 -16.58 -2.81
C SER A 29 -4.53 -15.89 -2.36
N CYS A 30 -4.45 -14.69 -1.79
CA CYS A 30 -5.59 -13.97 -1.24
C CYS A 30 -5.57 -12.47 -1.51
N LEU A 31 -6.76 -11.89 -1.65
CA LEU A 31 -7.02 -10.46 -1.63
C LEU A 31 -8.28 -10.23 -0.78
N PRO A 32 -8.39 -9.11 -0.06
CA PRO A 32 -9.58 -8.79 0.72
C PRO A 32 -10.76 -8.43 -0.18
N GLU A 33 -11.98 -8.53 0.35
CA GLU A 33 -13.18 -8.12 -0.40
C GLU A 33 -13.24 -6.59 -0.62
N ILE A 34 -12.69 -5.81 0.32
CA ILE A 34 -12.62 -4.35 0.26
C ILE A 34 -11.15 -3.94 0.40
N MET A 35 -10.64 -3.26 -0.63
CA MET A 35 -9.25 -2.83 -0.70
C MET A 35 -9.17 -1.31 -0.90
N SER A 36 -8.15 -0.68 -0.34
CA SER A 36 -7.83 0.72 -0.58
C SER A 36 -6.60 0.88 -1.44
N TRP A 37 -6.66 1.77 -2.42
CA TRP A 37 -5.53 2.22 -3.24
C TRP A 37 -5.25 3.68 -2.92
N ASP A 38 -4.00 4.01 -2.62
CA ASP A 38 -3.57 5.38 -2.37
C ASP A 38 -2.14 5.63 -2.86
N GLU A 39 -1.74 6.89 -2.80
CA GLU A 39 -0.37 7.33 -3.08
C GLU A 39 0.26 7.94 -1.83
N TYR A 40 1.56 7.74 -1.66
CA TYR A 40 2.34 8.42 -0.64
C TYR A 40 3.63 8.99 -1.20
N ALA A 41 4.06 10.14 -0.67
CA ALA A 41 5.33 10.76 -1.05
C ALA A 41 6.47 10.09 -0.28
N PHE A 42 7.43 9.49 -0.98
CA PHE A 42 8.67 9.01 -0.38
C PHE A 42 9.69 10.14 -0.24
N THR A 43 10.74 9.93 0.57
CA THR A 43 11.86 10.88 0.70
C THR A 43 12.39 11.20 -0.70
N LYS A 44 12.37 12.48 -1.10
CA LYS A 44 12.63 13.02 -2.47
C LYS A 44 11.41 13.25 -3.37
N GLY A 45 10.20 13.38 -2.82
CA GLY A 45 9.02 13.87 -3.57
C GLY A 45 8.51 12.92 -4.66
N LYS A 46 9.06 11.70 -4.73
CA LYS A 46 8.58 10.65 -5.64
C LYS A 46 7.39 9.95 -5.00
N MET A 47 6.25 10.01 -5.68
CA MET A 47 5.03 9.33 -5.27
C MET A 47 5.14 7.83 -5.52
N SER A 48 4.78 7.06 -4.50
CA SER A 48 4.73 5.61 -4.51
C SER A 48 3.29 5.15 -4.30
N PHE A 49 2.96 3.95 -4.77
CA PHE A 49 1.64 3.37 -4.64
C PHE A 49 1.57 2.47 -3.41
N ILE A 50 0.45 2.51 -2.70
CA ILE A 50 0.15 1.60 -1.59
C ILE A 50 -1.24 1.00 -1.76
N ALA A 51 -1.34 -0.31 -1.49
CA ALA A 51 -2.61 -0.98 -1.34
C ALA A 51 -2.70 -1.67 0.02
N GLN A 52 -3.87 -1.57 0.64
CA GLN A 52 -4.15 -2.13 1.95
C GLN A 52 -5.57 -2.67 2.02
N ASP A 53 -5.80 -3.61 2.95
CA ASP A 53 -7.14 -4.02 3.33
C ASP A 53 -7.83 -2.85 4.03
N PHE A 54 -9.06 -2.55 3.60
CA PHE A 54 -9.82 -1.42 4.11
C PHE A 54 -10.24 -1.59 5.57
N ASN A 55 -10.52 -2.82 6.02
CA ASN A 55 -11.12 -3.09 7.32
C ASN A 55 -10.09 -3.11 8.45
N ASN A 56 -8.96 -3.78 8.23
CA ASN A 56 -7.93 -3.98 9.26
C ASN A 56 -6.64 -3.17 9.00
N LEU A 57 -6.56 -2.43 7.90
CA LEU A 57 -5.40 -1.62 7.49
C LEU A 57 -4.13 -2.44 7.24
N ASN A 58 -4.25 -3.76 7.05
CA ASN A 58 -3.11 -4.60 6.70
C ASN A 58 -2.59 -4.20 5.31
N ILE A 59 -1.29 -3.93 5.23
CA ILE A 59 -0.63 -3.60 3.98
C ILE A 59 -0.60 -4.84 3.08
N ILE A 60 -1.21 -4.73 1.90
CA ILE A 60 -1.17 -5.77 0.87
C ILE A 60 0.11 -5.59 0.05
N THR A 61 0.41 -4.36 -0.36
CA THR A 61 1.57 -4.06 -1.19
C THR A 61 1.99 -2.60 -1.13
N VAL A 62 3.29 -2.38 -1.29
CA VAL A 62 3.92 -1.07 -1.43
C VAL A 62 4.81 -1.09 -2.66
N LEU A 63 4.51 -0.24 -3.63
CA LEU A 63 5.23 -0.17 -4.91
C LEU A 63 5.96 1.16 -5.02
N LYS A 64 7.27 1.11 -5.31
CA LYS A 64 8.14 2.30 -5.48
C LYS A 64 7.68 3.25 -6.60
N GLY A 65 6.79 2.79 -7.48
CA GLY A 65 6.26 3.58 -8.59
C GLY A 65 4.74 3.47 -8.65
N ARG A 66 4.11 4.57 -9.08
CA ARG A 66 2.65 4.69 -9.22
C ARG A 66 2.13 4.61 -10.66
N THR A 67 2.98 4.22 -11.61
CA THR A 67 2.56 4.09 -13.01
C THR A 67 1.60 2.91 -13.17
N GLN A 68 0.65 3.02 -14.12
CA GLN A 68 -0.32 1.95 -14.36
C GLN A 68 0.36 0.62 -14.68
N ALA A 69 1.47 0.63 -15.44
CA ALA A 69 2.22 -0.57 -15.78
C ALA A 69 2.77 -1.29 -14.54
N VAL A 70 3.34 -0.55 -13.59
CA VAL A 70 3.88 -1.11 -12.34
C VAL A 70 2.77 -1.74 -11.50
N ILE A 71 1.66 -1.03 -11.33
CA ILE A 71 0.51 -1.51 -10.54
C ILE A 71 -0.15 -2.71 -11.22
N ARG A 72 -0.37 -2.64 -12.54
CA ARG A 72 -0.92 -3.74 -13.36
C ARG A 72 -0.08 -5.00 -13.23
N ASN A 73 1.22 -4.89 -13.44
CA ASN A 73 2.13 -6.03 -13.38
C ASN A 73 2.16 -6.67 -11.99
N HIS A 74 1.98 -5.88 -10.92
CA HIS A 74 1.84 -6.44 -9.58
C HIS A 74 0.54 -7.24 -9.43
N PHE A 75 -0.61 -6.65 -9.78
CA PHE A 75 -1.91 -7.32 -9.59
C PHE A 75 -2.14 -8.50 -10.56
N LEU A 76 -1.49 -8.53 -11.72
CA LEU A 76 -1.56 -9.67 -12.64
C LEU A 76 -0.85 -10.93 -12.13
N LYS A 77 -0.06 -10.84 -11.04
CA LYS A 77 0.49 -12.01 -10.35
C LYS A 77 -0.58 -12.79 -9.57
N TYR A 78 -1.69 -12.15 -9.24
CA TYR A 78 -2.83 -12.81 -8.62
C TYR A 78 -3.67 -13.49 -9.69
N ASP A 79 -4.04 -14.74 -9.44
CA ASP A 79 -4.99 -15.46 -10.26
C ASP A 79 -6.28 -14.67 -10.44
N ARG A 80 -6.90 -14.85 -11.61
CA ARG A 80 -8.14 -14.14 -11.93
C ARG A 80 -9.22 -14.39 -10.87
N ALA A 81 -9.36 -15.63 -10.39
CA ALA A 81 -10.32 -15.97 -9.34
C ALA A 81 -10.06 -15.19 -8.05
N VAL A 82 -8.79 -15.00 -7.66
CA VAL A 82 -8.41 -14.21 -6.49
C VAL A 82 -8.79 -12.75 -6.67
N ARG A 83 -8.51 -12.16 -7.84
CA ARG A 83 -8.87 -10.78 -8.14
C ARG A 83 -10.38 -10.55 -8.17
N CYS A 84 -11.15 -11.49 -8.71
CA CYS A 84 -12.61 -11.37 -8.77
C CYS A 84 -13.30 -11.46 -7.40
N ARG A 85 -12.60 -11.84 -6.32
CA ARG A 85 -13.13 -11.76 -4.94
C ARG A 85 -13.16 -10.34 -4.39
N VAL A 86 -12.37 -9.43 -4.96
CA VAL A 86 -12.41 -8.01 -4.58
C VAL A 86 -13.71 -7.40 -5.10
N LYS A 87 -14.58 -6.99 -4.18
CA LYS A 87 -15.91 -6.41 -4.45
C LYS A 87 -15.85 -4.89 -4.54
N ILE A 88 -14.96 -4.27 -3.76
CA ILE A 88 -14.85 -2.81 -3.64
C ILE A 88 -13.38 -2.40 -3.62
N ILE A 89 -13.05 -1.40 -4.44
CA ILE A 89 -11.79 -0.66 -4.33
C ILE A 89 -12.10 0.78 -4.00
N THR A 90 -11.64 1.24 -2.84
CA THR A 90 -11.65 2.66 -2.48
C THR A 90 -10.38 3.30 -3.01
N MET A 91 -10.50 4.38 -3.77
CA MET A 91 -9.36 5.11 -4.33
C MET A 91 -9.69 6.60 -4.41
N ASP A 92 -8.66 7.44 -4.48
CA ASP A 92 -8.85 8.87 -4.81
C ASP A 92 -9.42 9.02 -6.23
N MET A 93 -10.06 10.14 -6.54
CA MET A 93 -10.76 10.41 -7.82
C MET A 93 -9.83 10.54 -9.04
N PHE A 94 -8.60 10.03 -8.95
CA PHE A 94 -7.63 10.04 -10.03
C PHE A 94 -8.05 9.06 -11.15
N SER A 95 -8.48 9.63 -12.29
CA SER A 95 -9.02 8.88 -13.44
C SER A 95 -8.19 7.67 -13.88
N PRO A 96 -6.84 7.70 -13.91
CA PRO A 96 -6.02 6.56 -14.32
C PRO A 96 -6.18 5.29 -13.49
N TYR A 97 -6.53 5.38 -12.21
CA TYR A 97 -6.76 4.18 -11.39
C TYR A 97 -8.08 3.51 -11.67
N TYR A 98 -9.08 4.28 -12.08
CA TYR A 98 -10.38 3.76 -12.46
C TYR A 98 -10.29 2.86 -13.70
N ASP A 99 -9.61 3.36 -14.75
CA ASP A 99 -9.41 2.59 -15.98
C ASP A 99 -8.55 1.35 -15.73
N LEU A 100 -7.52 1.48 -14.90
CA LEU A 100 -6.67 0.35 -14.52
C LEU A 100 -7.44 -0.72 -13.74
N ALA A 101 -8.25 -0.34 -12.75
CA ALA A 101 -9.03 -1.28 -11.97
C ALA A 101 -10.05 -2.04 -12.84
N LYS A 102 -10.65 -1.36 -13.84
CA LYS A 102 -11.50 -2.00 -14.85
C LYS A 102 -10.72 -3.02 -15.68
N GLN A 103 -9.53 -2.67 -16.17
CA GLN A 103 -8.67 -3.60 -16.92
C GLN A 103 -8.31 -4.84 -16.10
N LEU A 104 -8.10 -4.67 -14.79
CA LEU A 104 -7.82 -5.75 -13.85
C LEU A 104 -9.08 -6.54 -13.43
N ARG A 105 -10.24 -6.23 -14.00
CA ARG A 105 -11.55 -6.86 -13.74
C ARG A 105 -11.96 -6.83 -12.26
N PHE A 106 -11.55 -5.79 -11.55
CA PHE A 106 -12.04 -5.54 -10.20
C PHE A 106 -13.46 -4.97 -10.27
N GLN A 107 -14.32 -5.37 -9.33
CA GLN A 107 -15.60 -4.69 -9.14
C GLN A 107 -15.31 -3.35 -8.46
N ILE A 108 -15.66 -2.26 -9.14
CA ILE A 108 -15.43 -0.91 -8.63
C ILE A 108 -16.77 -0.34 -8.17
N SER A 109 -16.98 -0.33 -6.86
CA SER A 109 -18.03 0.48 -6.26
C SER A 109 -17.46 1.88 -6.03
N ARG A 110 -17.81 2.81 -6.91
CA ARG A 110 -17.24 4.16 -6.98
C ARG A 110 -17.76 5.03 -5.83
N LEU A 111 -17.14 4.98 -4.65
CA LEU A 111 -17.48 5.85 -3.51
C LEU A 111 -16.27 6.11 -2.60
N ARG A 112 -15.76 7.35 -2.58
CA ARG A 112 -15.78 8.30 -1.44
C ARG A 112 -14.92 9.54 -1.75
N LEU A 113 -15.53 10.72 -1.68
CA LEU A 113 -14.82 12.01 -1.53
C LEU A 113 -13.92 11.91 -0.29
N LYS A 114 -12.60 12.13 -0.44
CA LYS A 114 -11.69 12.41 0.69
C LYS A 114 -12.10 13.75 1.33
N GLN A 115 -13.21 13.79 2.07
CA GLN A 115 -13.39 14.80 3.11
C GLN A 115 -12.64 14.35 4.36
N SER A 116 -11.30 14.43 4.30
CA SER A 116 -10.43 14.68 5.44
C SER A 116 -8.97 14.56 4.98
N PRO A 117 -8.15 15.62 5.06
CA PRO A 117 -6.70 15.56 4.81
C PRO A 117 -5.92 14.71 5.84
N ARG A 118 -6.60 14.09 6.83
CA ARG A 118 -5.95 13.71 8.10
C ARG A 118 -5.60 12.23 8.27
N LEU A 119 -5.76 11.36 7.27
CA LEU A 119 -5.43 9.94 7.43
C LEU A 119 -4.00 9.56 7.01
N PHE A 120 -3.26 10.47 6.35
CA PHE A 120 -1.84 10.28 6.02
C PHE A 120 -0.91 11.33 6.63
N HIS A 121 -1.36 12.08 7.64
CA HIS A 121 -0.39 12.67 8.55
C HIS A 121 0.04 11.58 9.51
N SER A 122 1.21 10.99 9.25
CA SER A 122 1.93 10.26 10.28
C SER A 122 1.86 11.11 11.55
N ARG A 123 1.31 10.57 12.64
CA ARG A 123 1.70 11.03 13.98
C ARG A 123 3.15 10.61 14.21
N MET A 124 4.08 11.12 13.40
CA MET A 124 5.39 11.47 13.92
C MET A 124 5.14 12.72 14.73
N LEU A 125 4.76 12.48 15.99
CA LEU A 125 4.84 13.49 17.02
C LEU A 125 6.20 14.16 16.86
N LYS A 126 6.18 15.46 16.55
CA LYS A 126 7.27 16.36 16.94
C LYS A 126 7.40 16.19 18.46
N SER A 127 8.32 15.35 18.88
CA SER A 127 8.79 15.28 20.25
C SER A 127 10.27 15.60 20.18
N PHE A 128 10.53 16.88 20.50
CA PHE A 128 11.79 17.59 20.71
C PHE A 128 12.70 17.80 19.50
#